data_AF-A0AB39U797-F1
#
_entry.id   AF-A0AB39U797-F1
#
_cell.length_a   1.000
_cell.length_b   1.000
_cell.length_c   1.000
_cell.angle_alpha   90.00
_cell.angle_beta   90.00
_cell.angle_gamma   90.00
#
_symmetry.space_group_name_H-M   'P 1'
#
loop_
_entity.id
_entity.type
_entity.pdbx_description
1 polymer ?
#
loop_
_entity_poly.entity_id
_entity_poly.type
_entity_poly.pdbx_seq_one_letter_code
_entity_poly.pdbx_strand_id
1 'polypeptide(L)'
;MSGDFVYVAGNLATDPRVQRFPAADGMYDEVVWLTVAVNHTGAATEYVELEARGKTKEYIKNLAAAPVDPLCKGSFVMAGGSPAKAKGNKRKLKLVVFSSETSLGYDVLNWDRLHKDGKSDE
;
A
#
# COMPACT_ATOMS: atom_id res chain seq x y z
N MET A 1 15.11 -21.13 0.23
CA MET A 1 15.33 -19.70 0.50
C MET A 1 14.29 -19.25 1.51
N SER A 2 14.60 -19.31 2.80
CA SER A 2 13.76 -18.76 3.88
C SER A 2 14.20 -17.33 4.12
N GLY A 3 13.86 -16.42 3.21
CA GLY A 3 13.97 -14.99 3.50
C GLY A 3 12.75 -14.61 4.31
N ASP A 4 12.95 -14.04 5.50
CA ASP A 4 11.87 -13.64 6.40
C ASP A 4 10.82 -12.84 5.63
N PHE A 5 9.65 -13.45 5.47
CA PHE A 5 8.53 -12.85 4.78
C PHE A 5 7.72 -12.07 5.81
N VAL A 6 7.47 -10.79 5.53
CA VAL A 6 6.79 -9.93 6.50
C VAL A 6 5.52 -9.35 5.93
N TYR A 7 4.50 -9.31 6.77
CA TYR A 7 3.19 -8.78 6.45
C TYR A 7 2.94 -7.46 7.16
N VAL A 8 2.21 -6.56 6.50
CA VAL A 8 1.72 -5.31 7.05
C VAL A 8 0.28 -5.10 6.59
N ALA A 9 -0.54 -4.48 7.44
CA ALA A 9 -1.92 -4.12 7.14
C ALA A 9 -2.15 -2.69 7.61
N GLY A 10 -2.84 -1.89 6.81
CA GLY A 10 -3.07 -0.49 7.10
C GLY A 10 -3.60 0.28 5.91
N ASN A 11 -3.67 1.60 6.02
CA ASN A 11 -4.22 2.45 4.98
C ASN A 11 -3.11 3.05 4.12
N LEU A 12 -3.39 3.27 2.83
CA LEU A 12 -2.48 4.02 1.97
C LEU A 12 -2.37 5.47 2.45
N ALA A 13 -1.17 5.89 2.81
CA ALA A 13 -0.87 7.26 3.24
C ALA A 13 -0.87 8.26 2.08
N THR A 14 -0.58 7.78 0.87
CA THR A 14 -0.57 8.53 -0.39
C THR A 14 -1.09 7.68 -1.52
N ASP A 15 -1.47 8.30 -2.63
CA ASP A 15 -1.80 7.57 -3.85
C ASP A 15 -0.61 6.71 -4.34
N PRO A 16 -0.88 5.58 -5.02
CA PRO A 16 0.16 4.78 -5.64
C PRO A 16 0.97 5.62 -6.64
N ARG A 17 2.30 5.68 -6.47
CA ARG A 17 3.17 6.42 -7.41
C ARG A 17 3.85 5.46 -8.36
N VAL A 18 3.83 5.80 -9.65
CA VAL A 18 4.63 5.13 -10.67
C VAL A 18 5.96 5.85 -10.77
N GLN A 19 7.07 5.11 -10.70
CA GLN A 19 8.40 5.62 -10.94
C GLN A 19 9.12 4.80 -11.99
N ARG A 20 9.82 5.48 -12.89
CA ARG A 20 10.64 4.88 -13.94
C ARG A 20 12.11 5.09 -13.63
N PHE A 21 12.90 4.03 -13.77
CA PHE A 21 14.33 4.02 -13.60
C PHE A 21 14.99 3.63 -14.92
N PRO A 22 16.14 4.21 -15.29
CA PRO A 22 16.88 3.74 -16.45
C PRO A 22 17.28 2.26 -16.29
N ALA A 23 17.00 1.44 -17.31
CA ALA A 23 17.47 0.06 -17.41
C ALA A 23 18.68 -0.04 -18.34
N ALA A 24 19.43 -1.14 -18.23
CA ALA A 24 20.72 -1.33 -18.92
C ALA A 24 20.62 -1.46 -20.45
N ASP A 25 19.43 -1.75 -20.97
CA ASP A 25 19.10 -1.99 -22.38
C ASP A 25 18.58 -0.73 -23.11
N GLY A 26 18.65 0.45 -22.47
CA GLY A 26 18.06 1.68 -23.00
C GLY A 26 16.55 1.79 -22.78
N MET A 27 15.94 0.83 -22.06
CA MET A 27 14.55 0.89 -21.63
C MET A 27 14.42 1.50 -20.23
N TYR A 28 13.19 1.55 -19.72
CA TYR A 28 12.91 1.97 -18.35
C TYR A 28 12.33 0.82 -17.52
N ASP A 29 12.94 0.59 -16.36
CA ASP A 29 12.37 -0.21 -15.28
C ASP A 29 11.27 0.60 -14.59
N GLU A 30 10.02 0.15 -14.74
CA GLU A 30 8.89 0.77 -14.06
C GLU A 30 8.58 0.03 -12.75
N VAL A 31 8.35 0.80 -11.69
CA VAL A 31 8.02 0.34 -10.34
C VAL A 31 6.82 1.13 -9.83
N VAL A 32 5.93 0.48 -9.08
CA VAL A 32 4.90 1.17 -8.31
C VAL A 32 5.31 1.18 -6.85
N TRP A 33 5.29 2.37 -6.26
CA TRP A 33 5.49 2.54 -4.83
C TRP A 33 4.18 2.82 -4.12
N LEU A 34 3.98 2.13 -3.01
CA LEU A 34 2.92 2.39 -2.05
C LEU A 34 3.54 2.82 -0.73
N THR A 35 2.85 3.68 0.01
CA THR A 35 3.22 4.00 1.39
C THR A 35 2.04 3.63 2.28
N VAL A 36 2.24 2.65 3.16
CA VAL A 36 1.20 2.17 4.07
C VAL A 36 1.45 2.77 5.46
N ALA A 37 0.43 3.41 6.01
CA ALA A 37 0.37 3.83 7.40
C ALA A 37 -0.17 2.66 8.25
N VAL A 38 0.67 2.14 9.14
CA VAL A 38 0.37 1.04 10.05
C VAL A 38 0.25 1.62 11.46
N ASN A 39 -0.94 1.52 12.03
CA ASN A 39 -1.19 1.97 13.40
C ASN A 39 -0.90 0.84 14.38
N HIS A 40 -0.25 1.20 15.49
CA HIS A 40 0.16 0.28 16.54
C HIS A 40 -0.46 0.72 17.87
N THR A 41 -0.91 -0.22 18.69
CA THR A 41 -1.44 0.10 20.03
C THR A 41 -0.33 0.67 20.90
N GLY A 42 -0.47 1.93 21.33
CA GLY A 42 0.47 2.58 22.23
C GLY A 42 1.78 3.04 21.59
N ALA A 43 1.88 3.06 20.26
CA ALA A 43 3.04 3.58 19.54
C ALA A 43 2.62 4.50 18.38
N ALA A 44 3.59 5.30 17.91
CA ALA A 44 3.37 6.15 16.75
C ALA A 44 3.09 5.32 15.48
N THR A 45 2.32 5.90 14.56
CA THR A 45 2.06 5.32 13.23
C THR A 45 3.37 5.05 12.50
N GLU A 46 3.56 3.82 12.05
CA GLU A 46 4.68 3.39 11.21
C GLU A 46 4.32 3.62 9.74
N TYR A 47 5.25 4.16 8.96
CA TYR A 47 5.10 4.31 7.51
C TYR A 47 6.03 3.32 6.80
N VAL A 48 5.43 2.37 6.07
CA VAL A 48 6.15 1.32 5.35
C VAL A 48 6.06 1.57 3.85
N GLU A 49 7.20 1.64 3.17
CA GLU A 49 7.24 1.71 1.71
C GLU A 49 7.18 0.31 1.09
N LEU A 50 6.28 0.12 0.13
CA LEU A 50 6.17 -1.12 -0.64
C LEU A 50 6.65 -0.87 -2.06
N GLU A 51 7.55 -1.73 -2.53
CA GLU A 51 8.06 -1.73 -3.90
C GLU A 51 7.38 -2.86 -4.68
N ALA A 52 6.48 -2.51 -5.60
CA ALA A 52 5.82 -3.46 -6.47
C ALA A 52 6.48 -3.51 -7.86
N ARG A 53 6.81 -4.71 -8.30
CA ARG A 53 7.40 -5.00 -9.62
C ARG A 53 6.64 -6.13 -10.33
N GLY A 54 6.96 -6.36 -11.61
CA GLY A 54 6.42 -7.47 -12.39
C GLY A 54 4.88 -7.47 -12.44
N LYS A 55 4.26 -8.64 -12.26
CA LYS A 55 2.80 -8.80 -12.32
C LYS A 55 2.06 -8.02 -11.22
N THR A 56 2.60 -7.99 -10.00
CA THR A 56 1.99 -7.28 -8.88
C THR A 56 1.89 -5.77 -9.15
N LYS A 57 2.89 -5.20 -9.83
CA LYS A 57 2.85 -3.81 -10.28
C LYS A 57 1.68 -3.52 -11.22
N GLU A 58 1.47 -4.36 -12.25
CA GLU A 58 0.37 -4.16 -13.19
C GLU A 58 -0.99 -4.36 -12.53
N TYR A 59 -1.11 -5.32 -11.60
CA TYR A 59 -2.32 -5.50 -10.81
C TYR A 59 -2.67 -4.24 -10.01
N ILE A 60 -1.70 -3.64 -9.30
CA ILE A 60 -1.90 -2.41 -8.54
C ILE A 60 -2.26 -1.23 -9.44
N LYS A 61 -1.64 -1.10 -10.63
CA LYS A 61 -1.99 -0.06 -11.60
C LYS A 61 -3.44 -0.18 -12.05
N ASN A 62 -3.90 -1.40 -12.31
CA ASN A 62 -5.29 -1.64 -12.71
C ASN A 62 -6.27 -1.30 -11.59
N LEU A 63 -5.95 -1.64 -10.34
CA LEU A 63 -6.76 -1.26 -9.18
C LEU A 63 -6.80 0.26 -8.98
N ALA A 64 -5.66 0.95 -9.14
CA ALA A 64 -5.61 2.41 -9.02
C ALA A 64 -6.38 3.12 -10.15
N ALA A 65 -6.49 2.48 -11.33
CA ALA A 65 -7.23 3.00 -12.48
C ALA A 65 -8.68 2.47 -12.57
N ALA A 66 -9.15 1.71 -11.57
CA ALA A 66 -10.47 1.13 -11.59
C ALA A 66 -11.56 2.22 -11.58
N PRO A 67 -12.65 2.06 -12.35
CA PRO A 67 -13.72 3.06 -12.41
C PRO A 67 -14.62 3.08 -11.16
N VAL A 68 -14.60 2.00 -10.38
CA VAL A 68 -15.35 1.84 -9.13
C VAL A 68 -14.35 1.43 -8.06
N ASP A 69 -14.39 2.13 -6.92
CA ASP A 69 -13.50 1.93 -5.77
C ASP A 69 -12.01 1.84 -6.13
N PRO A 70 -11.44 2.87 -6.79
CA PRO A 70 -10.03 2.87 -7.16
C PRO A 70 -9.14 2.80 -5.92
N LEU A 71 -8.01 2.09 -6.06
CA LEU A 71 -6.97 2.08 -5.04
C LEU A 71 -6.31 3.47 -4.95
N CYS A 72 -6.58 4.19 -3.87
CA CYS A 72 -6.12 5.56 -3.66
C CYS A 72 -5.70 5.77 -2.19
N LYS A 73 -5.27 6.99 -1.87
CA LYS A 73 -5.02 7.39 -0.48
C LYS A 73 -6.24 7.08 0.40
N GLY A 74 -6.00 6.44 1.53
CA GLY A 74 -7.04 6.02 2.48
C GLY A 74 -7.53 4.60 2.27
N SER A 75 -7.35 3.98 1.09
CA SER A 75 -7.69 2.57 0.87
C SER A 75 -6.93 1.68 1.84
N PHE A 76 -7.65 0.74 2.47
CA PHE A 76 -7.03 -0.29 3.30
C PHE A 76 -6.38 -1.36 2.43
N VAL A 77 -5.19 -1.80 2.83
CA VAL A 77 -4.43 -2.83 2.14
C VAL A 77 -3.78 -3.79 3.12
N MET A 78 -3.67 -5.04 2.71
CA MET A 78 -2.80 -6.05 3.30
C MET A 78 -1.70 -6.37 2.31
N ALA A 79 -0.46 -6.25 2.76
CA ALA A 79 0.72 -6.43 1.93
C ALA A 79 1.72 -7.36 2.60
N GLY A 80 2.30 -8.26 1.82
CA GLY A 80 3.32 -9.20 2.26
C GLY A 80 4.52 -9.16 1.33
N GLY A 81 5.73 -9.19 1.88
CA GLY A 81 6.93 -9.10 1.07
C GLY A 81 8.23 -9.35 1.83
N SER A 82 9.33 -9.34 1.08
CA SER A 82 10.67 -9.48 1.64
C SER A 82 11.24 -8.11 2.04
N PRO A 83 11.86 -7.96 3.22
CA PRO A 83 12.55 -6.74 3.60
C PRO A 83 13.59 -6.32 2.56
N ALA A 84 13.68 -5.02 2.30
CA ALA A 84 14.64 -4.45 1.38
C ALA A 84 15.38 -3.29 2.03
N LYS A 85 16.63 -3.07 1.62
CA LYS A 85 17.37 -1.87 2.03
C LYS A 85 16.63 -0.62 1.54
N ALA A 86 16.28 0.24 2.47
CA ALA A 86 15.77 1.58 2.21
C ALA A 86 16.89 2.61 2.43
N LYS A 87 16.70 3.82 1.89
CA LYS A 87 17.54 4.97 2.29
C LYS A 87 16.98 5.55 3.59
N GLY A 88 17.81 5.63 4.63
CA GLY A 88 17.43 6.13 5.96
C GLY A 88 16.70 5.10 6.82
N ASN A 89 15.99 5.57 7.85
CA ASN A 89 15.26 4.73 8.83
C ASN A 89 13.87 4.25 8.37
N LYS A 90 13.52 4.43 7.10
CA LYS A 90 12.21 3.98 6.59
C LYS A 90 12.24 2.49 6.32
N ARG A 91 11.19 1.79 6.74
CA ARG A 91 11.06 0.37 6.43
C ARG A 91 10.55 0.20 5.00
N LYS A 92 11.15 -0.74 4.27
CA LYS A 92 10.79 -1.04 2.89
C LYS A 92 10.61 -2.53 2.67
N LEU A 93 9.56 -2.91 1.96
CA LEU A 93 9.29 -4.29 1.54
C LEU A 93 9.24 -4.39 0.01
N LYS A 94 9.88 -5.43 -0.55
CA LYS A 94 9.62 -5.87 -1.93
C LYS A 94 8.36 -6.70 -1.92
N LEU A 95 7.33 -6.19 -2.58
CA LEU A 95 5.98 -6.74 -2.50
C LEU A 95 5.87 -8.06 -3.27
N VAL A 96 5.26 -9.05 -2.63
CA VAL A 96 4.98 -10.38 -3.21
C VAL A 96 3.50 -10.71 -3.11
N VAL A 97 2.87 -10.38 -1.97
CA VAL A 97 1.43 -10.55 -1.73
C VAL A 97 0.80 -9.17 -1.55
N PHE A 98 -0.35 -8.94 -2.17
CA PHE A 98 -1.11 -7.70 -2.05
C PHE A 98 -2.60 -8.00 -2.13
N SER A 99 -3.38 -7.44 -1.20
CA SER A 99 -4.84 -7.42 -1.24
C SER A 99 -5.34 -6.05 -0.79
N SER A 100 -6.28 -5.48 -1.53
CA SER A 100 -7.08 -4.33 -1.10
C SER A 100 -8.46 -4.74 -0.58
N GLU A 101 -8.81 -6.02 -0.73
CA GLU A 101 -10.07 -6.58 -0.25
C GLU A 101 -9.83 -7.33 1.06
N THR A 102 -10.75 -7.16 2.00
CA THR A 102 -10.82 -7.98 3.21
C THR A 102 -11.99 -8.95 3.07
N SER A 103 -11.80 -10.21 3.46
CA SER A 103 -12.87 -11.23 3.44
C SER A 103 -14.06 -10.89 4.35
N LEU A 104 -13.91 -9.88 5.20
CA LEU A 104 -14.92 -9.41 6.14
C LEU A 104 -15.75 -8.24 5.60
N GLY A 105 -15.51 -7.77 4.37
CA GLY A 105 -16.23 -6.63 3.81
C GLY A 105 -16.15 -5.39 4.68
N TYR A 106 -15.01 -5.20 5.38
CA TYR A 106 -14.81 -3.99 6.19
C TYR A 106 -14.80 -2.78 5.26
N ASP A 107 -15.94 -2.08 5.23
CA ASP A 107 -15.96 -0.67 4.84
C ASP A 107 -15.09 0.06 5.86
N VAL A 108 -13.94 0.51 5.40
CA VAL A 108 -13.06 1.38 6.18
C VAL A 108 -13.91 2.58 6.62
N LEU A 109 -13.95 2.85 7.93
CA LEU A 109 -14.56 4.06 8.49
C LEU A 109 -14.04 5.27 7.72
N ASN A 110 -14.89 5.81 6.85
CA ASN A 110 -14.59 7.01 6.08
C ASN A 110 -14.60 8.19 7.05
N TRP A 111 -13.41 8.58 7.51
CA TRP A 111 -13.21 9.66 8.47
C TRP A 111 -13.81 10.99 7.99
N ASP A 112 -13.78 11.26 6.69
CA ASP A 112 -14.42 12.45 6.12
C ASP A 112 -15.95 12.37 6.18
N ARG A 113 -16.54 11.17 6.05
CA ARG A 113 -17.98 10.95 6.22
C ARG A 113 -18.43 11.13 7.67
N LEU A 114 -17.65 10.62 8.64
CA LEU A 114 -17.92 10.81 10.07
C LEU A 114 -17.89 12.28 10.48
N HIS A 115 -16.97 13.06 9.89
CA HIS A 115 -16.88 14.49 10.20
C HIS A 115 -17.97 15.33 9.54
N LYS A 116 -18.48 14.90 8.38
CA LYS A 116 -19.54 15.61 7.66
C LYS A 116 -20.92 15.37 8.28
N ASP A 117 -21.16 14.16 8.79
CA ASP A 117 -22.51 13.76 9.24
C ASP A 117 -22.71 13.82 10.77
N GLY A 118 -21.64 13.94 11.57
CA GLY A 118 -21.69 14.51 12.94
C GLY A 118 -22.78 14.00 13.89
N LYS A 119 -23.34 12.81 13.65
CA LYS A 119 -24.30 12.14 14.52
C LYS A 119 -23.90 10.69 14.60
N SER A 120 -23.54 10.29 15.80
CA SER A 120 -23.51 8.90 16.19
C SER A 120 -24.93 8.35 16.06
N ASP A 121 -25.11 7.31 15.25
CA ASP A 121 -26.31 6.49 15.32
C ASP A 121 -26.27 5.75 16.68
N GLU A 122 -27.28 6.00 17.51
CA GLU A 122 -27.62 5.22 18.71
C GLU A 122 -28.10 3.82 18.35
#